data_AF-A0A557XI83-F1
#
_entry.id   AF-A0A557XI83-F1
#
_cell.length_a   1.000
_cell.length_b   1.000
_cell.length_c   1.000
_cell.angle_alpha   90.00
_cell.angle_beta   90.00
_cell.angle_gamma   90.00
#
_symmetry.space_group_name_H-M   'P 1'
#
loop_
_entity.id
_entity.type
_entity.pdbx_description
1 polymer ?
#
loop_
_entity_poly.entity_id
_entity_poly.type
_entity_poly.pdbx_seq_one_letter_code
_entity_poly.pdbx_strand_id
1 'polypeptide(L)'
;MQSFGQAAADSAAAAGDQDGVARQVHAVQADSASVETTITSSRLGRSPHIGGIRRILFLVIDDLDAQILHALQLAPRVSFRRVAGVVEATEQTVARRYHRLRRDGVVRVVGLENRWADGEASWVCRMRAAPDRISQLADALVRRRDVSHANVLAGWTDLVCVVRAPLGDTREDLLPRLLPRTTSVTDITIDLLLHSFGHPATAPWTGYGHTLSDRQAEEILAERTGPVSCAQRFSLTAEDRHILEALAEDGRTPQSRLAARTGWSVSRVGRRIAALEACGALLYDVDVLPERLGNQLSAMLWLTVAPRDLHRVGELIAAHDHIAFAGAVSGTKNLMAIAICRDTDDLYRYLSEQLGQIEAILGYEVNIRTQRLKQHGSLVAHGRLINPRPARTAR
;
A
#
# COMPACT_ATOMS: atom_id res chain seq x y z
N MET A 1 45.23 -43.56 -1.84
CA MET A 1 46.56 -43.87 -1.27
C MET A 1 47.21 -42.55 -0.86
N GLN A 2 47.46 -42.39 0.45
CA GLN A 2 48.52 -41.66 1.17
C GLN A 2 49.24 -40.50 0.42
N SER A 3 49.46 -39.30 0.99
CA SER A 3 50.18 -38.97 2.24
C SER A 3 50.15 -37.44 2.42
N PHE A 4 49.83 -36.85 3.60
CA PHE A 4 50.77 -36.25 4.60
C PHE A 4 52.01 -35.55 4.01
N GLY A 5 52.49 -34.37 4.42
CA GLY A 5 52.28 -33.42 5.52
C GLY A 5 53.31 -32.27 5.30
N GLN A 6 52.96 -31.00 5.53
CA GLN A 6 53.27 -30.16 6.71
C GLN A 6 54.75 -30.01 7.13
N ALA A 7 55.12 -28.74 7.37
CA ALA A 7 56.20 -28.18 8.21
C ALA A 7 57.53 -27.83 7.48
N ALA A 8 57.85 -26.53 7.33
CA ALA A 8 58.59 -25.65 8.27
C ALA A 8 60.10 -25.68 7.92
N ALA A 9 60.93 -24.65 7.97
CA ALA A 9 60.90 -23.26 8.41
C ALA A 9 62.08 -22.52 7.72
N ASP A 10 62.34 -21.27 8.14
CA ASP A 10 63.51 -20.40 7.90
C ASP A 10 63.35 -19.39 6.74
N SER A 11 63.53 -18.08 6.90
CA SER A 11 64.06 -17.30 8.02
C SER A 11 63.65 -15.81 7.92
N ALA A 12 63.57 -15.18 9.09
CA ALA A 12 63.40 -13.76 9.41
C ALA A 12 64.25 -12.76 8.59
N ALA A 13 63.70 -11.56 8.38
CA ALA A 13 64.11 -10.33 9.08
C ALA A 13 63.62 -9.06 8.34
N ALA A 14 62.72 -8.30 8.97
CA ALA A 14 62.75 -6.83 9.03
C ALA A 14 61.54 -6.34 9.85
N ALA A 15 61.79 -6.03 11.11
CA ALA A 15 60.86 -5.37 12.01
C ALA A 15 60.99 -3.84 11.86
N GLY A 16 59.88 -3.13 12.06
CA GLY A 16 59.89 -1.68 12.28
C GLY A 16 58.53 -1.03 12.13
N ASP A 17 58.00 -0.58 13.27
CA ASP A 17 57.05 0.53 13.44
C ASP A 17 55.55 0.19 13.63
N GLN A 18 55.23 -0.12 14.90
CA GLN A 18 53.89 -0.07 15.50
C GLN A 18 53.90 1.07 16.53
N ASP A 19 53.24 2.18 16.23
CA ASP A 19 52.66 3.10 17.22
C ASP A 19 51.84 4.17 16.48
N GLY A 20 50.50 4.03 16.42
CA GLY A 20 49.70 5.08 15.75
C GLY A 20 48.23 4.84 15.43
N VAL A 21 47.53 3.82 15.95
CA VAL A 21 46.10 3.61 15.61
C VAL A 21 45.23 3.28 16.84
N ALA A 22 45.53 3.87 17.99
CA ALA A 22 44.70 3.81 19.18
C ALA A 22 44.53 5.20 19.80
N ARG A 23 43.75 6.09 19.14
CA ARG A 23 43.22 7.36 19.70
C ARG A 23 42.33 8.10 18.69
N GLN A 24 41.14 7.59 18.39
CA GLN A 24 40.09 8.42 17.78
C GLN A 24 38.68 7.87 18.03
N VAL A 25 38.35 7.68 19.30
CA VAL A 25 36.98 7.52 19.79
C VAL A 25 36.84 8.49 20.97
N HIS A 26 36.56 9.76 20.65
CA HIS A 26 36.06 10.84 21.53
C HIS A 26 36.40 12.18 20.87
N ALA A 27 35.46 12.76 20.10
CA ALA A 27 35.29 14.21 19.88
C ALA A 27 34.46 14.49 18.62
N VAL A 28 33.12 14.38 18.68
CA VAL A 28 32.23 15.22 17.85
C VAL A 28 30.93 15.43 18.63
N GLN A 29 30.97 16.29 19.64
CA GLN A 29 29.78 16.86 20.27
C GLN A 29 30.16 18.24 20.82
N ALA A 30 29.90 19.27 20.01
CA ALA A 30 29.88 20.72 20.28
C ALA A 30 30.46 21.45 19.06
N ASP A 31 29.62 22.03 18.21
CA ASP A 31 29.40 23.48 18.30
C ASP A 31 28.29 23.91 17.34
N SER A 32 27.36 24.69 17.87
CA SER A 32 26.27 25.33 17.15
C SER A 32 26.49 26.83 17.28
N ALA A 33 26.91 27.51 16.21
CA ALA A 33 26.57 28.92 15.95
C ALA A 33 27.32 29.50 14.73
N SER A 34 26.55 30.21 13.91
CA SER A 34 26.95 31.42 13.16
C SER A 34 27.89 31.27 11.96
N VAL A 35 27.31 31.13 10.76
CA VAL A 35 27.79 31.85 9.57
C VAL A 35 26.57 32.30 8.74
N GLU A 36 26.19 33.57 8.88
CA GLU A 36 25.43 34.32 7.88
C GLU A 36 26.35 34.60 6.68
N THR A 37 25.95 34.19 5.48
CA THR A 37 26.56 34.72 4.25
C THR A 37 25.47 35.07 3.24
N THR A 38 25.33 36.39 3.09
CA THR A 38 24.73 37.20 2.03
C THR A 38 24.56 36.52 0.67
N ILE A 39 23.30 36.47 0.21
CA ILE A 39 22.91 36.08 -1.14
C ILE A 39 23.08 37.28 -2.08
N THR A 40 24.05 37.21 -3.00
CA THR A 40 24.15 38.15 -4.13
C THR A 40 23.36 37.61 -5.31
N SER A 41 22.39 38.42 -5.78
CA SER A 41 21.53 38.15 -6.93
C SER A 41 22.30 38.24 -8.25
N SER A 42 22.30 37.17 -9.06
CA SER A 42 22.48 37.29 -10.51
C SER A 42 21.71 36.22 -11.27
N ARG A 43 20.92 36.70 -12.23
CA ARG A 43 19.92 36.03 -13.07
C ARG A 43 20.52 34.93 -13.95
N LEU A 44 19.85 33.78 -14.08
CA LEU A 44 19.73 33.04 -15.35
C LEU A 44 18.70 31.88 -15.24
N GLY A 45 17.77 31.82 -16.21
CA GLY A 45 17.08 30.59 -16.63
C GLY A 45 15.87 30.10 -15.82
N ARG A 46 14.65 30.50 -16.24
CA ARG A 46 13.39 29.85 -15.83
C ARG A 46 13.33 28.40 -16.37
N SER A 47 13.32 27.42 -15.46
CA SER A 47 12.76 26.08 -15.70
C SER A 47 11.69 25.80 -14.63
N PRO A 48 10.46 25.42 -14.99
CA PRO A 48 9.44 25.03 -14.03
C PRO A 48 9.65 23.56 -13.63
N HIS A 49 9.24 23.22 -12.41
CA HIS A 49 9.15 21.85 -11.85
C HIS A 49 10.35 21.34 -11.02
N ILE A 50 10.68 22.05 -9.95
CA ILE A 50 10.94 21.40 -8.65
C ILE A 50 9.93 22.04 -7.68
N GLY A 51 8.74 21.44 -7.65
CA GLY A 51 7.65 21.90 -6.80
C GLY A 51 7.96 21.59 -5.35
N GLY A 52 8.06 22.64 -4.53
CA GLY A 52 8.45 22.57 -3.13
C GLY A 52 7.61 21.62 -2.29
N ILE A 53 8.21 21.23 -1.16
CA ILE A 53 7.57 20.52 -0.05
C ILE A 53 6.40 21.38 0.44
N ARG A 54 5.22 21.23 -0.18
CA ARG A 54 3.99 21.85 0.30
C ARG A 54 3.65 21.17 1.62
N ARG A 55 3.60 21.95 2.71
CA ARG A 55 3.03 21.55 3.99
C ARG A 55 1.74 20.78 3.75
N ILE A 56 1.77 19.47 3.97
CA ILE A 56 0.58 18.64 4.06
C ILE A 56 -0.11 19.10 5.34
N LEU A 57 -1.19 19.87 5.22
CA LEU A 57 -1.98 20.29 6.38
C LEU A 57 -2.53 19.01 7.03
N PHE A 58 -2.07 18.70 8.24
CA PHE A 58 -2.51 17.53 8.98
C PHE A 58 -3.99 17.66 9.32
N LEU A 59 -4.76 16.59 9.12
CA LEU A 59 -6.02 16.46 9.82
C LEU A 59 -5.67 15.79 11.15
N VAL A 60 -5.94 16.47 12.27
CA VAL A 60 -6.00 15.77 13.55
C VAL A 60 -7.25 14.92 13.48
N ILE A 61 -7.06 13.62 13.22
CA ILE A 61 -8.13 12.64 13.29
C ILE A 61 -8.44 12.41 14.79
N ASP A 62 -9.73 12.45 15.15
CA ASP A 62 -10.17 12.08 16.49
C ASP A 62 -10.61 10.61 16.53
N ASP A 63 -10.81 10.06 17.72
CA ASP A 63 -11.16 8.64 17.89
C ASP A 63 -12.46 8.28 17.16
N LEU A 64 -13.41 9.22 17.09
CA LEU A 64 -14.66 9.00 16.35
C LEU A 64 -14.38 8.83 14.85
N ASP A 65 -13.52 9.66 14.26
CA ASP A 65 -13.13 9.52 12.87
C ASP A 65 -12.41 8.17 12.64
N ALA A 66 -11.54 7.72 13.55
CA ALA A 66 -10.86 6.42 13.48
C ALA A 66 -11.85 5.23 13.55
N GLN A 67 -12.84 5.29 14.44
CA GLN A 67 -13.91 4.30 14.55
C GLN A 67 -14.79 4.26 13.29
N ILE A 68 -15.10 5.42 12.69
CA ILE A 68 -15.84 5.51 11.42
C ILE A 68 -15.04 4.85 10.29
N LEU A 69 -13.73 5.11 10.20
CA LEU A 69 -12.87 4.47 9.21
C LEU A 69 -12.81 2.96 9.42
N HIS A 70 -12.62 2.48 10.65
CA HIS A 70 -12.60 1.06 10.97
C HIS A 70 -13.93 0.39 10.60
N ALA A 71 -15.07 1.00 10.95
CA ALA A 71 -16.40 0.50 10.58
C ALA A 71 -16.56 0.35 9.06
N LEU A 72 -16.07 1.33 8.30
CA LEU A 72 -16.10 1.28 6.83
C LEU A 72 -15.16 0.21 6.29
N GLN A 73 -13.97 0.03 6.85
CA GLN A 73 -13.07 -1.02 6.38
C GLN A 73 -13.65 -2.43 6.63
N LEU A 74 -14.37 -2.64 7.73
CA LEU A 74 -15.08 -3.89 8.01
C LEU A 74 -16.26 -4.11 7.06
N ALA A 75 -17.06 -3.06 6.86
CA ALA A 75 -18.25 -3.08 6.03
C ALA A 75 -18.33 -1.79 5.19
N PRO A 76 -17.75 -1.77 3.96
CA PRO A 76 -17.60 -0.55 3.16
C PRO A 76 -18.91 0.20 2.86
N ARG A 77 -20.04 -0.53 2.89
CA ARG A 77 -21.39 0.00 2.63
C ARG A 77 -22.30 0.07 3.85
N VAL A 78 -21.77 -0.14 5.07
CA VAL A 78 -22.54 -0.02 6.31
C VAL A 78 -23.29 1.32 6.37
N SER A 79 -24.52 1.31 6.87
CA SER A 79 -25.33 2.51 7.01
C SER A 79 -24.75 3.44 8.09
N PHE A 80 -24.86 4.76 7.92
CA PHE A 80 -24.41 5.69 8.95
C PHE A 80 -25.21 5.57 10.24
N ARG A 81 -26.49 5.19 10.14
CA ARG A 81 -27.33 4.83 11.27
C ARG A 81 -26.74 3.70 12.10
N ARG A 82 -26.25 2.63 11.47
CA ARG A 82 -25.65 1.50 12.18
C ARG A 82 -24.34 1.90 12.87
N VAL A 83 -23.46 2.58 12.14
CA VAL A 83 -22.20 3.10 12.70
C VAL A 83 -22.49 3.99 13.92
N ALA A 84 -23.43 4.93 13.79
CA ALA A 84 -23.85 5.82 14.85
C ALA A 84 -24.32 5.08 16.11
N GLY A 85 -25.10 4.01 15.95
CA GLY A 85 -25.53 3.17 17.06
C GLY A 85 -24.39 2.44 17.77
N VAL A 86 -23.36 2.01 17.04
CA VAL A 86 -22.20 1.27 17.59
C VAL A 86 -21.19 2.18 18.29
N VAL A 87 -20.99 3.39 17.76
CA VAL A 87 -20.01 4.37 18.29
C VAL A 87 -20.65 5.41 19.23
N GLU A 88 -21.92 5.22 19.59
CA GLU A 88 -22.68 6.10 20.49
C GLU A 88 -22.72 7.57 20.01
N ALA A 89 -22.87 7.78 18.71
CA ALA A 89 -22.98 9.09 18.08
C ALA A 89 -24.32 9.27 17.34
N THR A 90 -24.59 10.47 16.82
CA THR A 90 -25.75 10.69 15.95
C THR A 90 -25.43 10.37 14.49
N GLU A 91 -26.41 9.89 13.74
CA GLU A 91 -26.26 9.60 12.30
C GLU A 91 -25.78 10.83 11.51
N GLN A 92 -26.31 12.02 11.83
CA GLN A 92 -25.88 13.28 11.23
C GLN A 92 -24.40 13.58 11.51
N THR A 93 -23.92 13.27 12.71
CA THR A 93 -22.51 13.46 13.07
C THR A 93 -21.62 12.53 12.27
N VAL A 94 -21.93 11.24 12.23
CA VAL A 94 -21.19 10.23 11.45
C VAL A 94 -21.15 10.61 9.97
N ALA A 95 -22.31 10.96 9.38
CA ALA A 95 -22.40 11.35 7.98
C ALA A 95 -21.55 12.60 7.69
N ARG A 96 -21.63 13.63 8.55
CA ARG A 96 -20.82 14.86 8.43
C ARG A 96 -19.32 14.55 8.49
N ARG A 97 -18.89 13.71 9.44
CA ARG A 97 -17.47 13.32 9.62
C ARG A 97 -16.96 12.53 8.42
N TYR A 98 -17.69 11.52 7.97
CA TYR A 98 -17.36 10.77 6.75
C TYR A 98 -17.22 11.70 5.53
N HIS A 99 -18.18 12.60 5.31
CA HIS A 99 -18.14 13.51 4.17
C HIS A 99 -16.95 14.46 4.23
N ARG A 100 -16.54 14.90 5.43
CA ARG A 100 -15.30 15.68 5.62
C ARG A 100 -14.07 14.85 5.25
N LEU A 101 -13.91 13.65 5.81
CA LEU A 101 -12.77 12.75 5.51
C LEU A 101 -12.68 12.44 4.00
N ARG A 102 -13.82 12.16 3.36
CA ARG A 102 -13.89 11.93 1.92
C ARG A 102 -13.54 13.18 1.12
N ARG A 103 -14.13 14.33 1.46
CA ARG A 103 -13.87 15.61 0.79
C ARG A 103 -12.40 15.95 0.89
N ASP A 104 -11.78 15.75 2.04
CA ASP A 104 -10.37 16.11 2.27
C ASP A 104 -9.42 15.07 1.62
N GLY A 105 -9.95 13.95 1.11
CA GLY A 105 -9.23 12.94 0.34
C GLY A 105 -8.49 11.93 1.24
N VAL A 106 -8.95 11.76 2.47
CA VAL A 106 -8.40 10.82 3.47
C VAL A 106 -8.92 9.41 3.24
N VAL A 107 -10.19 9.28 2.83
CA VAL A 107 -10.86 8.00 2.62
C VAL A 107 -11.64 7.98 1.30
N ARG A 108 -11.61 6.85 0.61
CA ARG A 108 -12.51 6.53 -0.50
C ARG A 108 -12.99 5.10 -0.40
N VAL A 109 -14.30 4.90 -0.51
CA VAL A 109 -14.87 3.58 -0.75
C VAL A 109 -14.93 3.38 -2.26
N VAL A 110 -14.37 2.27 -2.74
CA VAL A 110 -14.26 1.95 -4.16
C VAL A 110 -14.92 0.60 -4.44
N GLY A 111 -15.77 0.55 -5.45
CA GLY A 111 -16.26 -0.69 -6.04
C GLY A 111 -15.22 -1.26 -6.99
N LEU A 112 -14.79 -2.48 -6.73
CA LEU A 112 -13.83 -3.22 -7.54
C LEU A 112 -14.58 -4.29 -8.33
N GLU A 113 -14.46 -4.22 -9.66
CA GLU A 113 -14.84 -5.34 -10.52
C GLU A 113 -13.85 -6.48 -10.22
N ASN A 114 -14.34 -7.53 -9.58
CA ASN A 114 -13.57 -8.74 -9.40
C ASN A 114 -13.56 -9.48 -10.74
N ARG A 115 -12.62 -9.08 -11.59
CA ARG A 115 -12.30 -9.80 -12.83
C ARG A 115 -11.58 -11.12 -12.55
N TRP A 116 -11.21 -11.33 -11.29
CA TRP A 116 -10.25 -12.32 -10.83
C TRP A 116 -10.95 -13.64 -10.49
N ALA A 117 -11.71 -14.15 -11.45
CA ALA A 117 -12.18 -15.53 -11.44
C ALA A 117 -10.99 -16.50 -11.52
N ASP A 118 -11.22 -17.75 -11.12
CA ASP A 118 -10.27 -18.87 -11.05
C ASP A 118 -9.06 -18.75 -12.02
N GLY A 119 -7.85 -18.67 -11.45
CA GLY A 119 -6.58 -18.74 -12.21
C GLY A 119 -5.78 -17.44 -12.33
N GLU A 120 -6.28 -16.29 -11.83
CA GLU A 120 -5.48 -15.06 -11.72
C GLU A 120 -4.63 -15.02 -10.44
N ALA A 121 -3.42 -14.47 -10.57
CA ALA A 121 -2.43 -14.32 -9.51
C ALA A 121 -2.00 -12.85 -9.34
N SER A 122 -1.52 -12.51 -8.15
CA SER A 122 -0.91 -11.20 -7.88
C SER A 122 0.60 -11.29 -8.02
N TRP A 123 1.17 -10.41 -8.82
CA TRP A 123 2.59 -10.32 -9.12
C TRP A 123 3.14 -9.01 -8.59
N VAL A 124 4.16 -9.09 -7.76
CA VAL A 124 4.89 -7.97 -7.18
C VAL A 124 6.06 -7.66 -8.11
N CYS A 125 6.01 -6.52 -8.77
CA CYS A 125 7.02 -6.11 -9.73
C CYS A 125 7.86 -4.98 -9.13
N ARG A 126 9.16 -5.24 -8.93
CA ARG A 126 10.17 -4.25 -8.54
C ARG A 126 10.95 -3.85 -9.79
N MET A 127 11.00 -2.57 -10.09
CA MET A 127 11.65 -2.03 -11.28
C MET A 127 12.66 -0.97 -10.90
N ARG A 128 13.83 -1.00 -11.54
CA ARG A 128 14.80 0.08 -11.53
C ARG A 128 14.76 0.82 -12.86
N ALA A 129 14.68 2.14 -12.82
CA ALA A 129 14.71 3.00 -13.99
C ALA A 129 15.62 4.20 -13.73
N ALA A 130 16.10 4.82 -14.81
CA ALA A 130 16.83 6.07 -14.71
C ALA A 130 15.95 7.17 -14.05
N PRO A 131 16.51 8.08 -13.22
CA PRO A 131 15.72 9.07 -12.49
C PRO A 131 14.81 9.95 -13.35
N ASP A 132 15.24 10.29 -14.58
CA ASP A 132 14.47 11.07 -15.55
C ASP A 132 13.29 10.31 -16.17
N ARG A 133 13.24 8.98 -15.99
CA ARG A 133 12.21 8.10 -16.58
C ARG A 133 11.20 7.57 -15.60
N ILE A 134 11.44 7.69 -14.29
CA ILE A 134 10.51 7.18 -13.26
C ILE A 134 9.13 7.80 -13.38
N SER A 135 9.04 9.11 -13.58
CA SER A 135 7.74 9.78 -13.70
C SER A 135 6.96 9.25 -14.90
N GLN A 136 7.62 9.01 -16.04
CA GLN A 136 6.99 8.45 -17.23
C GLN A 136 6.50 7.02 -17.00
N LEU A 137 7.31 6.18 -16.33
CA LEU A 137 6.94 4.81 -15.98
C LEU A 137 5.79 4.79 -14.96
N ALA A 138 5.87 5.60 -13.91
CA ALA A 138 4.82 5.79 -12.91
C ALA A 138 3.49 6.15 -13.57
N ASP A 139 3.49 7.16 -14.43
CA ASP A 139 2.31 7.60 -15.18
C ASP A 139 1.73 6.48 -16.06
N ALA A 140 2.58 5.69 -16.71
CA ALA A 140 2.16 4.56 -17.53
C ALA A 140 1.49 3.46 -16.69
N LEU A 141 2.09 3.09 -15.55
CA LEU A 141 1.59 2.04 -14.67
C LEU A 141 0.26 2.42 -14.03
N VAL A 142 0.15 3.65 -13.55
CA VAL A 142 -1.02 4.14 -12.83
C VAL A 142 -2.29 4.13 -13.68
N ARG A 143 -2.17 4.38 -15.00
CA ARG A 143 -3.29 4.36 -15.95
C ARG A 143 -3.89 2.97 -16.19
N ARG A 144 -3.19 1.91 -15.81
CA ARG A 144 -3.63 0.55 -16.13
C ARG A 144 -4.60 0.01 -15.09
N ARG A 145 -5.51 -0.86 -15.53
CA ARG A 145 -6.56 -1.45 -14.69
C ARG A 145 -6.09 -2.71 -13.94
N ASP A 146 -5.10 -3.41 -14.48
CA ASP A 146 -4.48 -4.61 -13.90
C ASP A 146 -3.46 -4.28 -12.79
N VAL A 147 -2.95 -3.04 -12.76
CA VAL A 147 -2.12 -2.53 -11.65
C VAL A 147 -3.02 -2.09 -10.50
N SER A 148 -2.91 -2.74 -9.34
CA SER A 148 -3.68 -2.38 -8.13
C SER A 148 -2.95 -1.35 -7.28
N HIS A 149 -1.63 -1.48 -7.14
CA HIS A 149 -0.78 -0.61 -6.33
C HIS A 149 0.42 -0.15 -7.12
N ALA A 150 0.84 1.10 -6.93
CA ALA A 150 2.07 1.63 -7.51
C ALA A 150 2.71 2.64 -6.55
N ASN A 151 4.02 2.50 -6.35
CA ASN A 151 4.79 3.27 -5.37
C ASN A 151 6.20 3.57 -5.88
N VAL A 152 6.68 4.78 -5.64
CA VAL A 152 8.09 5.14 -5.78
C VAL A 152 8.78 4.97 -4.43
N LEU A 153 9.96 4.36 -4.46
CA LEU A 153 10.77 4.11 -3.28
C LEU A 153 11.98 5.06 -3.23
N ALA A 154 12.53 5.24 -2.04
CA ALA A 154 13.75 5.98 -1.79
C ALA A 154 14.91 5.24 -2.48
N GLY A 155 15.76 6.01 -3.15
CA GLY A 155 16.75 5.50 -4.10
C GLY A 155 16.66 6.15 -5.47
N TRP A 156 15.60 6.93 -5.76
CA TRP A 156 15.38 7.69 -7.00
C TRP A 156 15.46 6.87 -8.31
N THR A 157 15.57 5.55 -8.20
CA THR A 157 15.58 4.59 -9.31
C THR A 157 14.49 3.55 -9.17
N ASP A 158 13.89 3.40 -7.98
CA ASP A 158 13.13 2.21 -7.63
C ASP A 158 11.62 2.47 -7.62
N LEU A 159 10.88 1.62 -8.33
CA LEU A 159 9.43 1.61 -8.39
C LEU A 159 8.91 0.21 -8.07
N VAL A 160 7.88 0.11 -7.24
CA VAL A 160 7.19 -1.15 -6.95
C VAL A 160 5.72 -1.04 -7.28
N CYS A 161 5.21 -2.02 -8.01
CA CYS A 161 3.78 -2.16 -8.29
C CYS A 161 3.29 -3.60 -8.12
N VAL A 162 1.99 -3.73 -7.83
CA VAL A 162 1.32 -5.04 -7.80
C VAL A 162 0.39 -5.13 -9.00
N VAL A 163 0.64 -6.14 -9.84
CA VAL A 163 -0.10 -6.42 -11.07
C VAL A 163 -0.87 -7.73 -10.91
N ARG A 164 -2.10 -7.76 -11.37
CA ARG A 164 -2.89 -9.00 -11.42
C ARG A 164 -2.94 -9.54 -12.84
N ALA A 165 -2.58 -10.81 -12.97
CA ALA A 165 -2.50 -11.49 -14.25
C ALA A 165 -2.67 -13.01 -14.06
N PRO A 166 -3.18 -13.75 -15.06
CA PRO A 166 -3.24 -15.21 -15.05
C PRO A 166 -1.93 -15.88 -14.61
N LEU A 167 -2.01 -16.96 -13.83
CA LEU A 167 -0.83 -17.71 -13.38
C LEU A 167 -0.04 -18.32 -14.55
N GLY A 168 -0.74 -18.62 -15.66
CA GLY A 168 -0.14 -19.15 -16.89
C GLY A 168 0.60 -18.11 -17.75
N ASP A 169 0.49 -16.82 -17.44
CA ASP A 169 1.28 -15.80 -18.13
C ASP A 169 2.76 -15.96 -17.76
N THR A 170 3.61 -16.07 -18.77
CA THR A 170 5.07 -16.15 -18.59
C THR A 170 5.67 -14.76 -18.35
N ARG A 171 6.94 -14.69 -17.96
CA ARG A 171 7.67 -13.41 -17.87
C ARG A 171 7.60 -12.66 -19.20
N GLU A 172 7.67 -13.38 -20.31
CA GLU A 172 7.59 -12.87 -21.68
C GLU A 172 6.21 -12.29 -22.03
N ASP A 173 5.15 -12.71 -21.33
CA ASP A 173 3.81 -12.16 -21.44
C ASP A 173 3.60 -10.96 -20.50
N LEU A 174 4.21 -11.02 -19.30
CA LEU A 174 4.14 -9.98 -18.29
C LEU A 174 5.00 -8.77 -18.65
N LEU A 175 6.19 -8.94 -19.21
CA LEU A 175 7.12 -7.85 -19.52
C LEU A 175 6.57 -6.84 -20.54
N PRO A 176 6.02 -7.24 -21.71
CA PRO A 176 5.40 -6.31 -22.66
C PRO A 176 4.17 -5.63 -22.07
N ARG A 177 3.48 -6.28 -21.13
CA ARG A 177 2.42 -5.65 -20.37
C ARG A 177 3.03 -4.58 -19.47
N LEU A 178 3.98 -4.92 -18.61
CA LEU A 178 4.62 -4.07 -17.59
C LEU A 178 5.38 -2.86 -18.16
N LEU A 179 6.11 -3.05 -19.24
CA LEU A 179 7.04 -2.07 -19.78
C LEU A 179 6.52 -1.49 -21.10
N PRO A 180 6.12 -0.21 -21.12
CA PRO A 180 5.96 0.49 -22.40
C PRO A 180 7.27 0.41 -23.18
N ARG A 181 7.20 0.11 -24.49
CA ARG A 181 8.36 -0.07 -25.40
C ARG A 181 9.39 1.07 -25.38
N THR A 182 9.02 2.22 -24.82
CA THR A 182 9.81 3.45 -24.71
C THR A 182 10.57 3.61 -23.39
N THR A 183 10.44 2.66 -22.45
CA THR A 183 10.97 2.82 -21.09
C THR A 183 12.30 2.09 -20.92
N SER A 184 13.36 2.82 -20.59
CA SER A 184 14.66 2.24 -20.21
C SER A 184 14.62 1.79 -18.74
N VAL A 185 13.94 0.67 -18.49
CA VAL A 185 14.06 -0.05 -17.21
C VAL A 185 15.40 -0.79 -17.22
N THR A 186 16.24 -0.49 -16.24
CA THR A 186 17.59 -1.07 -16.12
C THR A 186 17.56 -2.44 -15.48
N ASP A 187 16.61 -2.67 -14.58
CA ASP A 187 16.43 -3.96 -13.90
C ASP A 187 14.96 -4.19 -13.53
N ILE A 188 14.51 -5.44 -13.59
CA ILE A 188 13.15 -5.83 -13.19
C ILE A 188 13.15 -7.19 -12.50
N THR A 189 12.59 -7.21 -11.30
CA THR A 189 12.28 -8.40 -10.51
C THR A 189 10.76 -8.56 -10.45
N ILE A 190 10.27 -9.77 -10.73
CA ILE A 190 8.85 -10.09 -10.71
C ILE A 190 8.67 -11.32 -9.81
N ASP A 191 7.97 -11.12 -8.71
CA ASP A 191 7.72 -12.13 -7.71
C ASP A 191 6.22 -12.43 -7.61
N LEU A 192 5.86 -13.71 -7.59
CA LEU A 192 4.50 -14.17 -7.36
C LEU A 192 4.13 -14.03 -5.89
N LEU A 193 3.03 -13.35 -5.57
CA LEU A 193 2.45 -13.36 -4.24
C LEU A 193 1.75 -14.70 -4.01
N LEU A 194 2.36 -15.55 -3.19
CA LEU A 194 1.93 -16.92 -2.91
C LEU A 194 0.81 -16.94 -1.85
N HIS A 195 0.89 -16.04 -0.88
CA HIS A 195 -0.04 -15.99 0.24
C HIS A 195 -0.09 -14.60 0.87
N SER A 196 -1.24 -14.19 1.38
CA SER A 196 -1.42 -12.97 2.17
C SER A 196 -1.80 -13.38 3.59
N PHE A 197 -1.08 -12.86 4.58
CA PHE A 197 -1.27 -13.18 6.00
C PHE A 197 -2.26 -12.22 6.67
N GLY A 198 -2.77 -12.61 7.84
CA GLY A 198 -3.77 -11.86 8.61
C GLY A 198 -5.17 -12.46 8.46
N HIS A 199 -6.05 -12.15 9.42
CA HIS A 199 -7.43 -12.63 9.40
C HIS A 199 -8.44 -11.46 9.42
N PRO A 200 -9.26 -11.30 8.36
CA PRO A 200 -9.15 -11.98 7.07
C PRO A 200 -7.81 -11.64 6.37
N ALA A 201 -7.40 -12.40 5.35
CA ALA A 201 -6.13 -12.16 4.63
C ALA A 201 -6.03 -10.78 3.95
N THR A 202 -7.15 -10.05 3.93
CA THR A 202 -7.31 -8.67 3.47
C THR A 202 -7.65 -7.74 4.65
N ALA A 203 -7.22 -8.09 5.86
CA ALA A 203 -7.49 -7.30 7.05
C ALA A 203 -6.96 -5.87 6.80
N PRO A 204 -7.81 -4.86 7.01
CA PRO A 204 -7.40 -3.50 6.79
C PRO A 204 -6.34 -3.12 7.83
N TRP A 205 -5.38 -2.29 7.42
CA TRP A 205 -4.52 -1.63 8.38
C TRP A 205 -5.36 -0.72 9.30
N THR A 206 -5.17 -0.84 10.61
CA THR A 206 -5.92 -0.14 11.67
C THR A 206 -5.01 0.62 12.64
N GLY A 207 -3.72 0.79 12.32
CA GLY A 207 -2.74 1.52 13.15
C GLY A 207 -2.93 3.05 13.24
N TYR A 208 -4.17 3.53 13.12
CA TYR A 208 -4.53 4.93 13.21
C TYR A 208 -5.54 5.15 14.36
N GLY A 209 -5.05 5.69 15.48
CA GLY A 209 -5.91 6.06 16.62
C GLY A 209 -6.65 4.88 17.27
N HIS A 210 -7.69 5.19 18.04
CA HIS A 210 -8.50 4.19 18.72
C HIS A 210 -9.61 3.65 17.81
N THR A 211 -9.50 2.38 17.43
CA THR A 211 -10.47 1.69 16.57
C THR A 211 -11.59 1.03 17.37
N LEU A 212 -12.61 0.51 16.67
CA LEU A 212 -13.69 -0.26 17.29
C LEU A 212 -13.15 -1.47 18.08
N SER A 213 -13.74 -1.74 19.25
CA SER A 213 -13.55 -3.00 19.97
C SER A 213 -14.09 -4.20 19.18
N ASP A 214 -13.63 -5.41 19.50
CA ASP A 214 -14.07 -6.66 18.84
C ASP A 214 -15.60 -6.81 18.83
N ARG A 215 -16.26 -6.55 19.98
CA ARG A 215 -17.72 -6.58 20.09
C ARG A 215 -18.39 -5.58 19.13
N GLN A 216 -17.85 -4.36 19.05
CA GLN A 216 -18.38 -3.33 18.14
C GLN A 216 -18.15 -3.72 16.67
N ALA A 217 -17.00 -4.32 16.35
CA ALA A 217 -16.70 -4.83 15.02
C ALA A 217 -17.66 -5.95 14.60
N GLU A 218 -17.94 -6.91 15.50
CA GLU A 218 -18.94 -7.96 15.29
C GLU A 218 -20.33 -7.36 15.04
N GLU A 219 -20.72 -6.33 15.78
CA GLU A 219 -21.99 -5.63 15.58
C GLU A 219 -22.08 -4.97 14.20
N ILE A 220 -20.99 -4.38 13.69
CA ILE A 220 -20.94 -3.83 12.33
C ILE A 220 -21.09 -4.94 11.29
N LEU A 221 -20.45 -6.10 11.52
CA LEU A 221 -20.47 -7.22 10.59
C LEU A 221 -21.81 -7.98 10.58
N ALA A 222 -22.56 -7.98 11.69
CA ALA A 222 -23.82 -8.71 11.83
C ALA A 222 -24.92 -8.29 10.83
N GLU A 223 -24.87 -7.08 10.25
CA GLU A 223 -25.82 -6.62 9.22
C GLU A 223 -25.45 -7.11 7.80
N ARG A 224 -24.34 -7.85 7.62
CA ARG A 224 -24.03 -8.54 6.36
C ARG A 224 -25.09 -9.61 6.10
N THR A 225 -26.14 -9.22 5.38
CA THR A 225 -27.22 -10.10 5.00
C THR A 225 -26.77 -10.98 3.84
N GLY A 226 -26.43 -12.24 4.15
CA GLY A 226 -26.49 -13.36 3.20
C GLY A 226 -25.16 -14.10 2.95
N PRO A 227 -25.17 -15.45 2.97
CA PRO A 227 -24.04 -16.22 2.47
C PRO A 227 -23.86 -16.00 0.96
N VAL A 228 -22.63 -15.70 0.56
CA VAL A 228 -22.18 -15.62 -0.83
C VAL A 228 -22.01 -17.06 -1.33
N SER A 229 -23.07 -17.63 -1.88
CA SER A 229 -22.98 -18.89 -2.63
C SER A 229 -23.34 -18.61 -4.07
N CYS A 230 -22.35 -18.74 -4.94
CA CYS A 230 -22.54 -18.71 -6.36
C CYS A 230 -21.96 -19.98 -6.97
N ALA A 231 -22.83 -20.94 -7.25
CA ALA A 231 -22.53 -22.11 -8.06
C ALA A 231 -22.55 -21.80 -9.58
N GLN A 232 -22.84 -20.56 -9.99
CA GLN A 232 -23.04 -20.19 -11.40
C GLN A 232 -22.00 -19.20 -11.91
N ARG A 233 -21.29 -19.56 -12.99
CA ARG A 233 -20.43 -18.63 -13.73
C ARG A 233 -21.25 -17.43 -14.19
N PHE A 234 -21.13 -16.31 -13.49
CA PHE A 234 -21.92 -15.12 -13.77
C PHE A 234 -21.25 -14.34 -14.90
N SER A 235 -22.00 -14.06 -15.98
CA SER A 235 -21.49 -13.28 -17.11
C SER A 235 -21.75 -11.79 -16.89
N LEU A 236 -20.68 -11.01 -16.86
CA LEU A 236 -20.75 -9.54 -16.86
C LEU A 236 -21.30 -9.07 -18.20
N THR A 237 -22.40 -8.32 -18.18
CA THR A 237 -23.00 -7.73 -19.39
C THR A 237 -22.39 -6.37 -19.69
N ALA A 238 -22.52 -5.91 -20.93
CA ALA A 238 -22.11 -4.56 -21.30
C ALA A 238 -22.85 -3.48 -20.48
N GLU A 239 -24.11 -3.73 -20.08
CA GLU A 239 -24.92 -2.78 -19.31
C GLU A 239 -24.39 -2.60 -17.87
N ASP A 240 -23.77 -3.63 -17.28
CA ASP A 240 -23.17 -3.55 -15.94
C ASP A 240 -22.03 -2.57 -15.86
N ARG A 241 -21.39 -2.29 -17.02
CA ARG A 241 -20.24 -1.39 -17.10
C ARG A 241 -20.54 -0.04 -16.46
N HIS A 242 -21.73 0.52 -16.68
CA HIS A 242 -22.11 1.80 -16.10
C HIS A 242 -22.27 1.76 -14.57
N ILE A 243 -22.79 0.65 -14.02
CA ILE A 243 -22.89 0.46 -12.56
C ILE A 243 -21.50 0.31 -11.96
N LEU A 244 -20.69 -0.59 -12.52
CA LEU A 244 -19.34 -0.85 -12.05
C LEU A 244 -18.45 0.39 -12.12
N GLU A 245 -18.55 1.17 -13.19
CA GLU A 245 -17.81 2.43 -13.32
C GLU A 245 -18.26 3.44 -12.26
N ALA A 246 -19.56 3.63 -12.08
CA ALA A 246 -20.06 4.53 -11.03
C ALA A 246 -19.61 4.11 -9.62
N LEU A 247 -19.62 2.80 -9.33
CA LEU A 247 -19.15 2.27 -8.05
C LEU A 247 -17.63 2.34 -7.90
N ALA A 248 -16.86 2.20 -8.98
CA ALA A 248 -15.41 2.44 -8.94
C ALA A 248 -15.08 3.92 -8.65
N GLU A 249 -15.93 4.85 -9.12
CA GLU A 249 -15.80 6.27 -8.79
C GLU A 249 -16.18 6.57 -7.31
N ASP A 250 -17.23 5.92 -6.81
CA ASP A 250 -17.69 6.00 -5.42
C ASP A 250 -18.55 4.77 -5.08
N GLY A 251 -17.98 3.85 -4.29
CA GLY A 251 -18.65 2.59 -3.92
C GLY A 251 -19.86 2.77 -3.02
N ARG A 252 -20.03 3.98 -2.44
CA ARG A 252 -21.21 4.35 -1.64
C ARG A 252 -22.25 5.13 -2.45
N THR A 253 -22.14 5.18 -3.79
CA THR A 253 -23.14 5.83 -4.65
C THR A 253 -24.54 5.27 -4.36
N PRO A 254 -25.54 6.11 -4.03
CA PRO A 254 -26.91 5.66 -3.78
C PRO A 254 -27.53 4.98 -5.00
N GLN A 255 -28.34 3.95 -4.78
CA GLN A 255 -29.02 3.21 -5.86
C GLN A 255 -29.89 4.12 -6.74
N SER A 256 -30.47 5.19 -6.18
CA SER A 256 -31.23 6.20 -6.93
C SER A 256 -30.36 6.96 -7.95
N ARG A 257 -29.12 7.28 -7.61
CA ARG A 257 -28.17 7.92 -8.54
C ARG A 257 -27.68 6.95 -9.60
N LEU A 258 -27.46 5.70 -9.23
CA LEU A 258 -27.09 4.63 -10.19
C LEU A 258 -28.22 4.41 -11.20
N ALA A 259 -29.47 4.34 -10.74
CA ALA A 259 -30.67 4.25 -11.59
C ALA A 259 -30.75 5.40 -12.60
N ALA A 260 -30.54 6.64 -12.16
CA ALA A 260 -30.51 7.80 -13.04
C ALA A 260 -29.39 7.73 -14.10
N ARG A 261 -28.22 7.18 -13.75
CA ARG A 261 -27.10 7.01 -14.71
C ARG A 261 -27.33 5.89 -15.73
N THR A 262 -28.01 4.82 -15.34
CA THR A 262 -28.21 3.65 -16.20
C THR A 262 -29.53 3.67 -16.98
N GLY A 263 -30.48 4.52 -16.59
CA GLY A 263 -31.85 4.50 -17.11
C GLY A 263 -32.69 3.35 -16.54
N TRP A 264 -32.19 2.63 -15.53
CA TRP A 264 -32.91 1.53 -14.88
C TRP A 264 -33.79 2.02 -13.73
N SER A 265 -34.76 1.21 -13.34
CA SER A 265 -35.46 1.42 -12.06
C SER A 265 -34.53 1.12 -10.88
N VAL A 266 -34.78 1.78 -9.74
CA VAL A 266 -34.02 1.56 -8.49
C VAL A 266 -34.05 0.09 -8.07
N SER A 267 -35.20 -0.57 -8.20
CA SER A 267 -35.35 -2.01 -7.91
C SER A 267 -34.48 -2.89 -8.82
N ARG A 268 -34.38 -2.57 -10.12
CA ARG A 268 -33.52 -3.31 -11.06
C ARG A 268 -32.05 -3.15 -10.70
N VAL A 269 -31.61 -1.93 -10.36
CA VAL A 269 -30.25 -1.65 -9.88
C VAL A 269 -29.94 -2.42 -8.60
N GLY A 270 -30.81 -2.37 -7.59
CA GLY A 270 -30.62 -3.06 -6.33
C GLY A 270 -30.47 -4.57 -6.51
N ARG A 271 -31.35 -5.20 -7.32
CA ARG A 271 -31.24 -6.62 -7.67
C ARG A 271 -29.95 -6.95 -8.40
N ARG A 272 -29.50 -6.09 -9.32
CA ARG A 272 -28.26 -6.35 -10.08
C ARG A 272 -27.01 -6.23 -9.21
N ILE A 273 -26.94 -5.23 -8.33
CA ILE A 273 -25.83 -5.08 -7.39
C ILE A 273 -25.74 -6.30 -6.47
N ALA A 274 -26.87 -6.72 -5.88
CA ALA A 274 -26.91 -7.90 -5.01
C ALA A 274 -26.45 -9.17 -5.76
N ALA A 275 -26.84 -9.34 -7.03
CA ALA A 275 -26.38 -10.46 -7.85
C ALA A 275 -24.87 -10.40 -8.12
N LEU A 276 -24.31 -9.22 -8.41
CA LEU A 276 -22.86 -9.02 -8.63
C LEU A 276 -22.04 -9.24 -7.35
N GLU A 277 -22.56 -8.82 -6.20
CA GLU A 277 -21.94 -9.06 -4.89
C GLU A 277 -22.01 -10.56 -4.53
N ALA A 278 -23.16 -11.21 -4.74
CA ALA A 278 -23.36 -12.63 -4.42
C ALA A 278 -22.56 -13.59 -5.32
N CYS A 279 -22.24 -13.19 -6.56
CA CYS A 279 -21.34 -13.96 -7.43
C CYS A 279 -19.87 -13.57 -7.28
N GLY A 280 -19.56 -12.65 -6.36
CA GLY A 280 -18.22 -12.16 -6.12
C GLY A 280 -17.66 -11.28 -7.22
N ALA A 281 -18.40 -10.97 -8.30
CA ALA A 281 -17.96 -10.12 -9.41
C ALA A 281 -17.82 -8.64 -9.03
N LEU A 282 -18.42 -8.21 -7.93
CA LEU A 282 -18.30 -6.88 -7.35
C LEU A 282 -17.86 -6.99 -5.89
N LEU A 283 -16.71 -6.42 -5.59
CA LEU A 283 -16.17 -6.26 -4.25
C LEU A 283 -16.10 -4.79 -3.90
N TYR A 284 -16.03 -4.46 -2.61
CA TYR A 284 -15.73 -3.11 -2.17
C TYR A 284 -14.50 -3.11 -1.32
N ASP A 285 -13.73 -2.03 -1.47
CA ASP A 285 -12.56 -1.77 -0.66
C ASP A 285 -12.59 -0.32 -0.15
N VAL A 286 -11.80 -0.06 0.87
CA VAL A 286 -11.66 1.26 1.48
C VAL A 286 -10.21 1.70 1.39
N ASP A 287 -9.96 2.61 0.46
CA ASP A 287 -8.68 3.28 0.40
C ASP A 287 -8.62 4.33 1.50
N VAL A 288 -7.65 4.17 2.40
CA VAL A 288 -7.28 5.13 3.44
C VAL A 288 -5.87 5.67 3.14
N LEU A 289 -5.64 6.96 3.39
CA LEU A 289 -4.34 7.61 3.20
C LEU A 289 -3.63 7.84 4.56
N PRO A 290 -2.68 6.97 4.95
CA PRO A 290 -2.03 7.00 6.27
C PRO A 290 -1.35 8.33 6.60
N GLU A 291 -0.79 8.99 5.59
CA GLU A 291 -0.05 10.24 5.72
C GLU A 291 -0.95 11.39 6.24
N ARG A 292 -2.27 11.28 6.02
CA ARG A 292 -3.26 12.22 6.57
C ARG A 292 -3.71 11.88 7.99
N LEU A 293 -3.35 10.70 8.47
CA LEU A 293 -3.68 10.19 9.81
C LEU A 293 -2.50 10.28 10.78
N GLY A 294 -1.48 11.07 10.45
CA GLY A 294 -0.27 11.24 11.28
C GLY A 294 0.81 10.19 11.06
N ASN A 295 0.65 9.28 10.11
CA ASN A 295 1.63 8.24 9.80
C ASN A 295 2.42 8.60 8.53
N GLN A 296 3.54 9.31 8.70
CA GLN A 296 4.24 9.95 7.58
C GLN A 296 5.25 9.03 6.89
N LEU A 297 5.70 7.98 7.58
CA LEU A 297 6.70 7.07 7.07
C LEU A 297 6.03 5.76 6.68
N SER A 298 6.29 5.29 5.47
CA SER A 298 5.94 3.93 5.09
C SER A 298 7.15 3.23 4.50
N ALA A 299 7.41 2.02 4.97
CA ALA A 299 8.53 1.19 4.54
C ALA A 299 8.02 -0.11 3.92
N MET A 300 8.69 -0.55 2.87
CA MET A 300 8.53 -1.89 2.32
C MET A 300 9.68 -2.74 2.84
N LEU A 301 9.34 -3.82 3.53
CA LEU A 301 10.27 -4.76 4.14
C LEU A 301 10.30 -6.03 3.30
N TRP A 302 11.50 -6.48 2.95
CA TRP A 302 11.71 -7.76 2.29
C TRP A 302 12.53 -8.67 3.18
N LEU A 303 11.87 -9.68 3.72
CA LEU A 303 12.38 -10.53 4.77
C LEU A 303 12.81 -11.88 4.22
N THR A 304 13.93 -12.39 4.75
CA THR A 304 14.31 -13.79 4.62
C THR A 304 13.93 -14.47 5.92
N VAL A 305 12.93 -15.34 5.89
CA VAL A 305 12.45 -16.12 7.03
C VAL A 305 12.83 -17.59 6.83
N ALA A 306 13.17 -18.30 7.90
CA ALA A 306 13.34 -19.74 7.83
C ALA A 306 12.08 -20.41 7.22
N PRO A 307 12.18 -21.24 6.16
CA PRO A 307 11.01 -21.75 5.45
C PRO A 307 9.98 -22.47 6.33
N ARG A 308 10.45 -23.21 7.34
CA ARG A 308 9.59 -23.92 8.30
C ARG A 308 8.74 -22.99 9.18
N ASP A 309 9.18 -21.75 9.35
CA ASP A 309 8.59 -20.74 10.23
C ASP A 309 7.80 -19.68 9.46
N LEU A 310 7.82 -19.72 8.12
CA LEU A 310 7.26 -18.68 7.25
C LEU A 310 5.79 -18.34 7.58
N HIS A 311 4.95 -19.37 7.75
CA HIS A 311 3.53 -19.16 8.05
C HIS A 311 3.34 -18.51 9.42
N ARG A 312 3.97 -19.06 10.46
CA ARG A 312 3.89 -18.54 11.84
C ARG A 312 4.37 -17.10 11.93
N VAL A 313 5.51 -16.79 11.31
CA VAL A 313 6.09 -15.44 11.30
C VAL A 313 5.22 -14.49 10.49
N GLY A 314 4.66 -14.95 9.37
CA GLY A 314 3.73 -14.17 8.56
C GLY A 314 2.50 -13.74 9.34
N GLU A 315 1.83 -14.67 10.03
CA GLU A 315 0.66 -14.34 10.87
C GLU A 315 1.02 -13.44 12.05
N LEU A 316 2.18 -13.66 12.68
CA LEU A 316 2.66 -12.83 13.79
C LEU A 316 2.87 -11.37 13.33
N ILE A 317 3.61 -11.17 12.24
CA ILE A 317 3.91 -9.83 11.71
C ILE A 317 2.63 -9.16 11.21
N ALA A 318 1.71 -9.90 10.58
CA ALA A 318 0.44 -9.37 10.10
C ALA A 318 -0.45 -8.83 11.24
N ALA A 319 -0.26 -9.31 12.47
CA ALA A 319 -0.98 -8.85 13.64
C ALA A 319 -0.37 -7.59 14.30
N HIS A 320 0.80 -7.12 13.87
CA HIS A 320 1.41 -5.91 14.41
C HIS A 320 0.73 -4.64 13.86
N ASP A 321 0.47 -3.65 14.73
CA ASP A 321 -0.20 -2.39 14.36
C ASP A 321 0.54 -1.59 13.27
N HIS A 322 1.86 -1.71 13.20
CA HIS A 322 2.67 -1.08 12.15
C HIS A 322 2.47 -1.72 10.78
N ILE A 323 1.97 -2.95 10.69
CA ILE A 323 1.95 -3.72 9.46
C ILE A 323 0.60 -3.58 8.75
N ALA A 324 0.64 -2.96 7.58
CA ALA A 324 -0.53 -2.78 6.73
C ALA A 324 -0.78 -3.93 5.76
N PHE A 325 0.24 -4.76 5.54
CA PHE A 325 0.20 -5.92 4.67
C PHE A 325 1.39 -6.81 4.98
N ALA A 326 1.18 -8.12 5.04
CA ALA A 326 2.24 -9.12 5.02
C ALA A 326 1.87 -10.24 4.05
N GLY A 327 2.83 -10.70 3.26
CA GLY A 327 2.59 -11.76 2.29
C GLY A 327 3.83 -12.57 1.95
N ALA A 328 3.64 -13.86 1.71
CA ALA A 328 4.68 -14.72 1.20
C ALA A 328 4.81 -14.50 -0.30
N VAL A 329 6.04 -14.29 -0.78
CA VAL A 329 6.34 -14.06 -2.18
C VAL A 329 7.34 -15.08 -2.70
N SER A 330 7.30 -15.37 -4.01
CA SER A 330 8.42 -16.04 -4.66
C SER A 330 9.66 -15.12 -4.65
N GLY A 331 10.83 -15.68 -4.94
CA GLY A 331 12.06 -14.90 -5.09
C GLY A 331 13.07 -15.16 -3.97
N THR A 332 14.06 -14.26 -3.86
CA THR A 332 15.19 -14.40 -2.92
C THR A 332 14.82 -14.04 -1.48
N LYS A 333 13.80 -13.18 -1.32
CA LYS A 333 13.11 -12.88 -0.07
C LYS A 333 11.79 -13.60 -0.13
N ASN A 334 11.43 -14.34 0.92
CA ASN A 334 10.24 -15.19 0.92
C ASN A 334 9.05 -14.59 1.68
N LEU A 335 9.23 -13.41 2.28
CA LEU A 335 8.17 -12.65 2.91
C LEU A 335 8.34 -11.15 2.64
N MET A 336 7.28 -10.49 2.21
CA MET A 336 7.21 -9.03 2.10
C MET A 336 6.26 -8.48 3.16
N ALA A 337 6.56 -7.31 3.70
CA ALA A 337 5.65 -6.59 4.57
C ALA A 337 5.65 -5.09 4.26
N ILE A 338 4.52 -4.43 4.48
CA ILE A 338 4.40 -2.97 4.37
C ILE A 338 4.22 -2.42 5.78
N ALA A 339 5.26 -1.77 6.28
CA ALA A 339 5.20 -1.05 7.55
C ALA A 339 4.74 0.40 7.33
N ILE A 340 3.90 0.89 8.23
CA ILE A 340 3.42 2.25 8.34
C ILE A 340 3.77 2.72 9.75
N CYS A 341 4.54 3.81 9.82
CA CYS A 341 5.09 4.34 11.06
C CYS A 341 4.84 5.84 11.12
N ARG A 342 4.84 6.39 12.34
CA ARG A 342 4.66 7.83 12.55
C ARG A 342 5.83 8.64 11.97
N ASP A 343 7.04 8.20 12.28
CA ASP A 343 8.29 8.83 11.93
C ASP A 343 9.44 7.80 11.87
N THR A 344 10.67 8.30 11.71
CA THR A 344 11.89 7.47 11.64
C THR A 344 12.20 6.74 12.95
N ASP A 345 11.96 7.37 14.10
CA ASP A 345 12.22 6.77 15.40
C ASP A 345 11.25 5.62 15.68
N ASP A 346 9.98 5.79 15.29
CA ASP A 346 8.96 4.76 15.36
C ASP A 346 9.28 3.55 14.47
N LEU A 347 9.79 3.79 13.26
CA LEU A 347 10.29 2.70 12.40
C LEU A 347 11.48 1.98 13.03
N TYR A 348 12.48 2.72 13.54
CA TYR A 348 13.66 2.11 14.14
C TYR A 348 13.29 1.25 15.35
N ARG A 349 12.39 1.76 16.20
CA ARG A 349 11.85 1.02 17.34
C ARG A 349 11.14 -0.25 16.90
N TYR A 350 10.27 -0.16 15.90
CA TYR A 350 9.61 -1.34 15.34
C TYR A 350 10.62 -2.39 14.84
N LEU A 351 11.63 -1.96 14.07
CA LEU A 351 12.63 -2.85 13.50
C LEU A 351 13.52 -3.53 14.57
N SER A 352 13.86 -2.82 15.64
CA SER A 352 14.78 -3.31 16.67
C SER A 352 14.09 -4.06 17.81
N GLU A 353 12.95 -3.55 18.28
CA GLU A 353 12.28 -4.04 19.50
C GLU A 353 11.15 -5.03 19.20
N GLN A 354 10.58 -5.04 18.00
CA GLN A 354 9.53 -6.01 17.62
C GLN A 354 10.04 -6.97 16.57
N LEU A 355 10.42 -6.45 15.38
CA LEU A 355 10.87 -7.31 14.28
C LEU A 355 12.16 -8.05 14.63
N GLY A 356 13.11 -7.36 15.28
CA GLY A 356 14.39 -7.91 15.70
C GLY A 356 14.31 -9.01 16.76
N GLN A 357 13.17 -9.16 17.44
CA GLN A 357 12.95 -10.22 18.44
C GLN A 357 12.51 -11.55 17.81
N ILE A 358 12.20 -11.56 16.52
CA ILE A 358 11.75 -12.76 15.81
C ILE A 358 12.98 -13.51 15.27
N GLU A 359 13.48 -14.47 16.05
CA GLU A 359 14.68 -15.27 15.73
C GLU A 359 14.65 -15.93 14.34
N ALA A 360 13.46 -16.29 13.85
CA ALA A 360 13.28 -16.92 12.55
C ALA A 360 13.53 -15.98 11.34
N ILE A 361 13.68 -14.67 11.57
CA ILE A 361 14.05 -13.68 10.54
C ILE A 361 15.57 -13.67 10.41
N LEU A 362 16.07 -14.19 9.28
CA LEU A 362 17.50 -14.33 8.99
C LEU A 362 18.12 -13.04 8.43
N GLY A 363 17.28 -12.11 7.97
CA GLY A 363 17.72 -10.80 7.49
C GLY A 363 16.61 -10.06 6.75
N TYR A 364 16.81 -8.74 6.56
CA TYR A 364 15.83 -7.87 5.92
C TYR A 364 16.46 -6.86 4.97
N GLU A 365 15.69 -6.42 3.98
CA GLU A 365 15.91 -5.20 3.21
C GLU A 365 14.77 -4.22 3.54
N VAL A 366 15.10 -2.93 3.71
CA VAL A 366 14.12 -1.86 3.92
C VAL A 366 14.21 -0.88 2.77
N ASN A 367 13.08 -0.61 2.10
CA ASN A 367 12.97 0.49 1.16
C ASN A 367 11.89 1.47 1.63
N ILE A 368 12.24 2.74 1.77
CA ILE A 368 11.29 3.77 2.22
C ILE A 368 10.42 4.20 1.04
N ARG A 369 9.12 4.33 1.23
CA ARG A 369 8.19 4.86 0.22
C ARG A 369 8.30 6.39 0.19
N THR A 370 8.68 6.94 -0.96
CA THR A 370 8.73 8.40 -1.16
C THR A 370 7.46 8.94 -1.77
N GLN A 371 6.80 8.15 -2.63
CA GLN A 371 5.55 8.53 -3.24
C GLN A 371 4.61 7.33 -3.38
N ARG A 372 3.40 7.46 -2.84
CA ARG A 372 2.27 6.61 -3.20
C ARG A 372 1.66 7.16 -4.48
N LEU A 373 1.47 6.32 -5.49
CA LEU A 373 0.89 6.73 -6.78
C LEU A 373 -0.53 6.20 -6.94
N LYS A 374 -0.76 4.95 -6.53
CA LYS A 374 -2.03 4.25 -6.67
C LYS A 374 -2.24 3.25 -5.54
N GLN A 375 -3.49 3.11 -5.10
CA GLN A 375 -3.96 2.14 -4.11
C GLN A 375 -5.31 1.59 -4.56
N HIS A 376 -5.48 0.27 -4.61
CA HIS A 376 -6.65 -0.44 -5.16
C HIS A 376 -7.32 0.25 -6.36
N GLY A 377 -8.31 1.12 -6.09
CA GLY A 377 -9.09 1.86 -7.09
C GLY A 377 -8.79 3.36 -7.18
N SER A 378 -7.97 3.92 -6.30
CA SER A 378 -7.69 5.36 -6.18
C SER A 378 -6.27 5.73 -6.63
N LEU A 379 -6.12 6.92 -7.22
CA LEU A 379 -4.80 7.54 -7.38
C LEU A 379 -4.48 8.42 -6.20
N VAL A 380 -3.20 8.64 -5.95
CA VAL A 380 -2.74 9.56 -4.92
C VAL A 380 -2.04 10.72 -5.58
N ALA A 381 -2.64 11.90 -5.45
CA ALA A 381 -2.09 13.13 -6.01
C ALA A 381 -2.26 14.27 -5.01
N HIS A 382 -1.21 15.08 -4.84
CA HIS A 382 -1.22 16.22 -3.92
C HIS A 382 -1.59 15.83 -2.48
N GLY A 383 -1.17 14.64 -2.04
CA GLY A 383 -1.46 14.09 -0.71
C GLY A 383 -2.95 13.83 -0.49
N ARG A 384 -3.71 13.46 -1.53
CA ARG A 384 -5.14 13.16 -1.46
C ARG A 384 -5.46 11.96 -2.33
N LEU A 385 -6.40 11.14 -1.88
CA LEU A 385 -7.00 10.11 -2.71
C LEU A 385 -7.93 10.75 -3.74
N ILE A 386 -7.66 10.50 -5.00
CA ILE A 386 -8.45 10.98 -6.14
C ILE A 386 -8.92 9.80 -6.99
N ASN A 387 -9.96 10.06 -7.76
CA ASN A 387 -10.45 9.09 -8.72
C ASN A 387 -9.48 9.00 -9.92
N PRO A 388 -9.06 7.79 -10.35
CA PRO A 388 -8.25 7.62 -11.56
C PRO A 388 -8.93 8.10 -12.84
N ARG A 389 -10.26 8.23 -12.82
CA ARG A 389 -10.99 8.89 -13.89
C ARG A 389 -11.51 10.22 -13.35
N PRO A 390 -10.96 11.37 -13.75
CA PRO A 390 -11.72 12.60 -13.58
C PRO A 390 -13.05 12.39 -14.29
N ALA A 391 -14.16 12.66 -13.62
CA ALA A 391 -15.47 12.67 -14.25
C ALA A 391 -15.30 13.50 -15.54
N ARG A 392 -15.61 12.91 -16.70
CA ARG A 392 -15.80 13.71 -17.91
C ARG A 392 -16.93 14.67 -17.56
N THR A 393 -16.58 15.89 -17.16
CA THR A 393 -17.52 16.99 -17.09
C THR A 393 -18.11 17.07 -18.48
N ALA A 394 -19.38 16.66 -18.60
CA ALA A 394 -20.16 16.91 -19.79
C ALA A 394 -20.05 18.42 -20.05
N ARG A 395 -19.43 18.76 -21.18
CA ARG A 395 -19.51 20.12 -21.74
C ARG A 395 -20.82 20.25 -22.48
#